data_AF-A0A959KKP7-F1
#
_entry.id   AF-A0A959KKP7-F1
#
_cell.length_a   1.000
_cell.length_b   1.000
_cell.length_c   1.000
_cell.angle_alpha   90.00
_cell.angle_beta   90.00
_cell.angle_gamma   90.00
#
_symmetry.space_group_name_H-M   'P 1'
#
loop_
_entity.id
_entity.type
_entity.pdbx_description
1 polymer ?
#
loop_
_entity_poly.entity_id
_entity_poly.type
_entity_poly.pdbx_seq_one_letter_code
_entity_poly.pdbx_strand_id
1 'polypeptide(L)'
;ASFGGFHALNFAFRHPDAVSHLFAMSGRFDNRSFMDGYYDDNVYFNNPVDFLPGMNHPELWKMNIVLGTSEWDICLDANLHMSDLLNRKNVPHWLDVRGWQQHDWPLWREMFPHYLSLI
;
A
#
# COMPACT_ATOMS: atom_id res chain seq x y z
N ALA A 1 5.10 5.67 6.44
CA ALA A 1 6.04 4.69 5.86
C ALA A 1 6.03 3.40 6.70
N SER A 2 6.57 2.29 6.18
CA SER A 2 6.62 0.99 6.88
C SER A 2 5.23 0.55 7.34
N PHE A 3 5.05 0.21 8.62
CA PHE A 3 3.74 -0.13 9.18
C PHE A 3 2.71 1.02 9.08
N GLY A 4 3.15 2.28 9.06
CA GLY A 4 2.27 3.40 8.75
C GLY A 4 1.77 3.37 7.29
N GLY A 5 2.54 2.79 6.36
CA GLY A 5 2.09 2.55 4.99
C GLY A 5 1.00 1.48 4.90
N PHE A 6 1.11 0.42 5.72
CA PHE A 6 0.04 -0.56 5.91
C PHE A 6 -1.24 0.09 6.41
N HIS A 7 -1.15 0.86 7.50
CA HIS A 7 -2.33 1.52 8.09
C HIS A 7 -3.00 2.50 7.12
N ALA A 8 -2.21 3.30 6.40
CA ALA A 8 -2.74 4.23 5.40
C ALA A 8 -3.51 3.48 4.30
N LEU A 9 -2.93 2.40 3.76
CA LEU A 9 -3.57 1.61 2.71
C LEU A 9 -4.81 0.88 3.20
N ASN A 10 -4.73 0.23 4.37
CA ASN A 10 -5.86 -0.47 4.97
C ASN A 10 -7.03 0.50 5.26
N PHE A 11 -6.74 1.68 5.82
CA PHE A 11 -7.76 2.71 6.06
C PHE A 11 -8.36 3.21 4.75
N ALA A 12 -7.53 3.58 3.77
CA ALA A 12 -7.99 4.12 2.50
C ALA A 12 -8.89 3.14 1.74
N PHE A 13 -8.53 1.85 1.69
CA PHE A 13 -9.34 0.86 0.97
C PHE A 13 -10.63 0.52 1.71
N ARG A 14 -10.67 0.60 3.04
CA ARG A 14 -11.90 0.44 3.81
C ARG A 14 -12.83 1.66 3.77
N HIS A 15 -12.28 2.83 3.45
CA HIS A 15 -12.99 4.11 3.37
C HIS A 15 -12.65 4.87 2.08
N PRO A 16 -12.86 4.28 0.89
CA PRO A 16 -12.42 4.85 -0.38
C PRO A 16 -13.21 6.12 -0.73
N ASP A 17 -14.38 6.33 -0.13
CA ASP A 17 -15.20 7.53 -0.22
C ASP A 17 -14.65 8.72 0.60
N ALA A 18 -13.77 8.46 1.58
CA ALA A 18 -13.19 9.47 2.45
C ALA A 18 -11.75 9.85 2.07
N VAL A 19 -11.10 9.11 1.17
CA VAL A 19 -9.68 9.29 0.84
C VAL A 19 -9.51 9.49 -0.66
N SER A 20 -9.03 10.67 -1.05
CA SER A 20 -8.72 10.98 -2.45
C SER A 20 -7.30 10.58 -2.87
N HIS A 21 -6.33 10.64 -1.94
CA HIS A 21 -4.92 10.37 -2.20
C HIS A 21 -4.32 9.45 -1.13
N LEU A 22 -3.62 8.42 -1.59
CA LEU A 22 -2.92 7.45 -0.74
C LEU A 22 -1.44 7.39 -1.13
N PHE A 23 -0.56 7.69 -0.18
CA PHE A 23 0.88 7.51 -0.32
C PHE A 23 1.37 6.44 0.65
N ALA A 24 1.60 5.23 0.17
CA ALA A 24 2.15 4.12 0.96
C ALA A 24 3.64 3.94 0.65
N MET A 25 4.50 4.43 1.55
CA MET A 25 5.97 4.30 1.42
C MET A 25 6.48 3.09 2.21
N SER A 26 7.21 2.21 1.54
CA SER A 26 7.83 0.99 2.08
C SER A 26 6.84 0.14 2.88
N GLY A 27 5.61 0.01 2.41
CA GLY A 27 4.55 -0.67 3.17
C GLY A 27 4.66 -2.20 3.10
N ARG A 28 4.32 -2.87 4.21
CA ARG A 28 4.06 -4.32 4.23
C ARG A 28 2.57 -4.57 4.35
N PHE A 29 1.93 -5.12 3.33
CA PHE A 29 0.47 -5.17 3.24
C PHE A 29 -0.19 -6.48 3.68
N ASP A 30 0.61 -7.43 4.18
CA ASP A 30 0.15 -8.69 4.73
C ASP A 30 0.46 -8.75 6.24
N ASN A 31 -0.59 -8.82 7.06
CA ASN A 31 -0.47 -8.85 8.52
C ASN A 31 -0.57 -10.25 9.13
N ARG A 32 -0.80 -11.31 8.33
CA ARG A 32 -1.06 -12.68 8.84
C ARG A 32 0.10 -13.23 9.65
N SER A 33 1.34 -12.84 9.33
CA SER A 33 2.52 -13.25 10.10
C SER A 33 2.55 -12.73 11.54
N PHE A 34 1.72 -11.76 11.90
CA PHE A 34 1.59 -11.23 13.27
C PHE A 34 0.49 -11.90 14.08
N MET A 35 -0.26 -12.84 13.48
CA MET A 35 -1.46 -13.41 14.09
C MET A 35 -1.21 -14.79 14.71
N ASP A 36 0.01 -15.34 14.67
CA ASP A 36 0.36 -16.65 15.25
C ASP A 36 -0.60 -17.79 14.84
N GLY A 37 -1.08 -17.76 13.60
CA GLY A 37 -2.03 -18.74 13.04
C GLY A 37 -3.50 -18.46 13.36
N TYR A 38 -3.82 -17.44 14.16
CA TYR A 38 -5.17 -16.93 14.32
C TYR A 38 -5.68 -16.31 13.01
N TYR A 39 -6.90 -16.66 12.61
CA TYR A 39 -7.53 -16.11 11.42
C TYR A 39 -9.05 -16.08 11.58
N ASP A 40 -9.64 -14.89 11.49
CA ASP A 40 -11.07 -14.63 11.54
C ASP A 40 -11.43 -13.48 10.57
N ASP A 41 -12.70 -13.07 10.60
CA ASP A 41 -13.17 -11.95 9.80
C ASP A 41 -12.43 -10.63 10.14
N ASN A 42 -12.00 -10.43 11.39
CA ASN A 42 -11.26 -9.23 11.76
C ASN A 42 -9.89 -9.20 11.10
N VAL A 43 -9.18 -10.34 11.04
CA VAL A 43 -7.92 -10.45 10.30
C VAL A 43 -8.17 -10.21 8.81
N TYR A 44 -9.17 -10.90 8.22
CA TYR A 44 -9.51 -10.76 6.81
C TYR A 44 -9.80 -9.29 6.42
N PHE A 45 -10.72 -8.62 7.12
CA PHE A 45 -11.11 -7.23 6.81
C PHE A 45 -10.07 -6.18 7.21
N ASN A 46 -8.99 -6.57 7.88
CA ASN A 46 -7.84 -5.70 8.15
C ASN A 46 -6.58 -6.13 7.41
N ASN A 47 -6.68 -7.09 6.48
CA ASN A 47 -5.58 -7.53 5.65
C ASN A 47 -5.86 -7.19 4.18
N PRO A 48 -5.31 -6.07 3.66
CA PRO A 48 -5.63 -5.61 2.30
C PRO A 48 -5.39 -6.64 1.21
N VAL A 49 -4.38 -7.50 1.34
CA VAL A 49 -4.12 -8.58 0.37
C VAL A 49 -5.26 -9.60 0.29
N ASP A 50 -6.03 -9.79 1.36
CA ASP A 50 -7.12 -10.76 1.42
C ASP A 50 -8.43 -10.14 0.93
N PHE A 51 -8.80 -8.94 1.39
CA PHE A 51 -10.11 -8.36 1.06
C PHE A 51 -10.15 -7.58 -0.27
N LEU A 52 -9.02 -7.02 -0.74
CA LEU A 52 -8.99 -6.20 -1.96
C LEU A 52 -9.51 -6.96 -3.20
N PRO A 53 -9.18 -8.24 -3.45
CA PRO A 53 -9.72 -9.00 -4.57
C PRO A 53 -11.26 -8.97 -4.64
N GLY A 54 -11.93 -9.14 -3.50
CA GLY A 54 -13.40 -9.14 -3.39
C GLY A 54 -14.04 -7.74 -3.33
N MET A 55 -13.26 -6.68 -3.16
CA MET A 55 -13.77 -5.32 -3.04
C MET A 55 -14.26 -4.76 -4.39
N ASN A 56 -15.45 -4.18 -4.42
CA ASN A 56 -16.02 -3.52 -5.60
C ASN A 56 -16.66 -2.17 -5.20
N HIS A 57 -15.81 -1.19 -4.86
CA HIS A 57 -16.25 0.15 -4.52
C HIS A 57 -15.77 1.17 -5.57
N PRO A 58 -16.64 1.88 -6.31
CA PRO A 58 -16.24 2.75 -7.42
C PRO A 58 -15.20 3.81 -7.07
N GLU A 59 -15.24 4.37 -5.86
CA GLU A 59 -14.26 5.37 -5.41
C GLU A 59 -12.83 4.85 -5.34
N LEU A 60 -12.62 3.52 -5.22
CA LEU A 60 -11.28 2.92 -5.28
C LEU A 60 -10.60 3.21 -6.62
N TRP A 61 -11.34 3.19 -7.73
CA TRP A 61 -10.81 3.47 -9.07
C TRP A 61 -10.57 4.96 -9.34
N LYS A 62 -11.03 5.83 -8.44
CA LYS A 62 -10.82 7.29 -8.51
C LYS A 62 -9.71 7.76 -7.58
N MET A 63 -9.24 6.91 -6.68
CA MET A 63 -8.20 7.23 -5.71
C MET A 63 -6.84 7.34 -6.40
N ASN A 64 -6.11 8.40 -6.09
CA ASN A 64 -4.71 8.54 -6.50
C ASN A 64 -3.83 7.73 -5.55
N ILE A 65 -3.30 6.60 -6.03
CA ILE A 65 -2.51 5.66 -5.22
C ILE A 65 -1.04 5.70 -5.64
N VAL A 66 -0.14 5.91 -4.69
CA VAL A 66 1.30 5.74 -4.86
C VAL A 66 1.82 4.68 -3.90
N LEU A 67 2.48 3.68 -4.44
CA LEU A 67 3.26 2.66 -3.73
C LEU A 67 4.75 3.00 -3.91
N GLY A 68 5.39 3.52 -2.86
CA GLY A 68 6.81 3.89 -2.90
C GLY A 68 7.68 2.81 -2.26
N THR A 69 8.75 2.39 -2.92
CA THR A 69 9.74 1.44 -2.37
C THR A 69 11.11 1.63 -3.05
N SER A 70 12.10 0.83 -2.70
CA SER A 70 13.41 0.81 -3.36
C SER A 70 13.90 -0.61 -3.64
N GLU A 71 14.91 -0.75 -4.50
CA GLU A 71 15.53 -2.05 -4.84
C GLU A 71 16.15 -2.76 -3.63
N TRP A 72 16.59 -2.01 -2.61
CA TRP A 72 17.15 -2.55 -1.36
C TRP A 72 16.16 -2.52 -0.20
N ASP A 73 14.88 -2.23 -0.45
CA ASP A 73 13.84 -2.27 0.56
C ASP A 73 13.42 -3.71 0.88
N ILE A 74 13.38 -4.07 2.16
CA ILE A 74 12.85 -5.36 2.63
C ILE A 74 11.37 -5.57 2.30
N CYS A 75 10.65 -4.50 1.96
CA CYS A 75 9.24 -4.49 1.59
C CYS A 75 9.01 -4.37 0.07
N LEU A 76 10.05 -4.47 -0.77
CA LEU A 76 9.92 -4.43 -2.23
C LEU A 76 8.88 -5.44 -2.74
N ASP A 77 9.01 -6.71 -2.33
CA ASP A 77 8.09 -7.78 -2.74
C ASP A 77 6.64 -7.50 -2.32
N ALA A 78 6.43 -6.90 -1.15
CA ALA A 78 5.10 -6.54 -0.69
C ALA A 78 4.46 -5.44 -1.58
N ASN A 79 5.26 -4.47 -2.03
CA ASN A 79 4.80 -3.39 -2.92
C ASN A 79 4.56 -3.90 -4.35
N LEU A 80 5.41 -4.80 -4.86
CA LEU A 80 5.19 -5.47 -6.14
C LEU A 80 3.91 -6.31 -6.12
N HIS A 81 3.69 -7.08 -5.06
CA HIS A 81 2.48 -7.90 -4.92
C HIS A 81 1.21 -7.05 -4.83
N MET A 82 1.22 -5.96 -4.05
CA MET A 82 0.07 -5.06 -4.00
C MET A 82 -0.19 -4.36 -5.35
N SER A 83 0.85 -3.97 -6.07
CA SER A 83 0.74 -3.42 -7.42
C SER A 83 0.07 -4.42 -8.38
N ASP A 84 0.47 -5.70 -8.33
CA ASP A 84 -0.17 -6.77 -9.12
C ASP A 84 -1.66 -6.95 -8.77
N LEU A 85 -2.02 -6.94 -7.48
CA LEU A 85 -3.43 -7.01 -7.06
C LEU A 85 -4.26 -5.83 -7.58
N LEU A 86 -3.72 -4.61 -7.54
CA LEU A 86 -4.38 -3.41 -8.09
C LEU A 86 -4.51 -3.49 -9.61
N ASN A 87 -3.46 -3.96 -10.31
CA ASN A 87 -3.48 -4.17 -11.77
C ASN A 87 -4.54 -5.18 -12.19
N ARG A 88 -4.69 -6.31 -11.48
CA ARG A 88 -5.74 -7.31 -11.75
C ARG A 88 -7.15 -6.75 -11.63
N LYS A 89 -7.33 -5.68 -10.84
CA LYS A 89 -8.60 -4.96 -10.67
C LYS A 89 -8.73 -3.73 -11.56
N ASN A 90 -7.74 -3.44 -12.41
CA ASN A 90 -7.66 -2.21 -13.21
C ASN A 90 -7.75 -0.93 -12.37
N VAL A 91 -7.21 -0.95 -11.14
CA VAL A 91 -7.14 0.25 -10.29
C VAL A 91 -5.89 1.05 -10.69
N PRO A 92 -6.03 2.31 -11.16
CA PRO A 92 -4.89 3.15 -11.50
C PRO A 92 -4.03 3.41 -10.26
N HIS A 93 -2.72 3.23 -10.39
CA HIS A 93 -1.77 3.50 -9.33
C HIS A 93 -0.37 3.71 -9.92
N TRP A 94 0.51 4.33 -9.13
CA TRP A 94 1.92 4.43 -9.44
C TRP A 94 2.75 3.59 -8.47
N LEU A 95 3.52 2.65 -9.00
CA LEU A 95 4.58 1.97 -8.26
C LEU A 95 5.91 2.69 -8.52
N ASP A 96 6.41 3.41 -7.51
CA ASP A 96 7.69 4.14 -7.52
C ASP A 96 8.78 3.27 -6.88
N VAL A 97 9.51 2.51 -7.69
CA VAL A 97 10.69 1.74 -7.23
C VAL A 97 11.94 2.59 -7.46
N ARG A 98 12.53 3.08 -6.38
CA ARG A 98 13.81 3.81 -6.41
C ARG A 98 14.99 2.86 -6.39
N GLY A 99 16.19 3.40 -6.65
CA GLY A 99 17.43 2.62 -6.69
C GLY A 99 17.86 2.05 -5.33
N TRP A 100 19.16 2.06 -5.06
CA TRP A 100 19.77 1.31 -3.96
C TRP A 100 19.67 1.98 -2.58
N GLN A 101 18.45 2.27 -2.13
CA GLN A 101 18.17 2.82 -0.80
C GLN A 101 17.62 1.76 0.14
N GLN A 102 18.01 1.78 1.41
CA GLN A 102 17.50 0.84 2.41
C GLN A 102 16.12 1.27 2.94
N HIS A 103 15.46 0.37 3.67
CA HIS A 103 14.20 0.62 4.38
C HIS A 103 14.41 1.59 5.57
N ASP A 104 14.62 2.87 5.27
CA ASP A 104 14.93 3.88 6.27
C ASP A 104 14.48 5.29 5.86
N TRP A 105 14.54 6.20 6.81
CA TRP A 105 14.12 7.59 6.70
C TRP A 105 14.64 8.36 5.48
N PRO A 106 15.92 8.22 5.04
CA PRO A 106 16.40 8.94 3.87
C PRO A 106 15.58 8.69 2.60
N LEU A 107 15.15 7.43 2.38
CA LEU A 107 14.28 7.05 1.27
C LEU A 107 12.93 7.77 1.36
N TRP A 108 12.29 7.74 2.53
CA TRP A 108 10.97 8.34 2.73
C TRP A 108 11.00 9.87 2.66
N ARG A 109 12.10 10.48 3.14
CA ARG A 109 12.32 11.93 3.04
C ARG A 109 12.49 12.38 1.59
N GLU A 110 13.00 11.52 0.72
CA GLU A 110 13.09 11.77 -0.72
C GLU A 110 11.74 11.53 -1.42
N MET A 111 10.98 10.53 -0.97
CA MET A 111 9.68 10.16 -1.55
C MET A 111 8.57 11.16 -1.26
N PHE A 112 8.35 11.47 0.00
CA PHE A 112 7.14 12.16 0.44
C PHE A 112 6.98 13.57 -0.17
N PRO A 113 8.03 14.43 -0.20
CA PRO A 113 7.91 15.74 -0.84
C PRO A 113 7.65 15.64 -2.35
N HIS A 114 8.21 14.62 -3.03
CA HIS A 114 7.94 14.39 -4.43
C HIS A 114 6.47 14.03 -4.64
N TYR A 115 5.91 13.13 -3.84
CA TYR A 115 4.50 12.75 -3.95
C TYR A 115 3.55 13.92 -3.67
N LEU A 116 3.87 14.76 -2.68
CA LEU A 116 3.13 16.00 -2.42
C LEU A 116 3.25 17.03 -3.54
N SER A 117 4.23 16.94 -4.42
CA SER A 117 4.32 17.85 -5.57
C SER A 117 3.44 17.43 -6.76
N LEU A 118 2.80 16.25 -6.66
CA LEU A 118 1.93 15.68 -7.70
C LEU A 118 0.44 15.98 -7.47
N ILE A 119 0.08 16.61 -6.35
CA ILE A 119 -1.32 16.94 -5.99
C ILE A 119 -1.72 18.34 -6.44
#